data_AF-A0A0M3TN34-F1
#
_entry.id   AF-A0A0M3TN34-F1
#
_cell.length_a   1.000
_cell.length_b   1.000
_cell.length_c   1.000
_cell.angle_alpha   90.00
_cell.angle_beta   90.00
_cell.angle_gamma   90.00
#
_symmetry.space_group_name_H-M   'P 1'
#
loop_
_entity.id
_entity.type
_entity.pdbx_description
1 polymer ?
#
loop_
_entity_poly.entity_id
_entity_poly.type
_entity_poly.pdbx_seq_one_letter_code
_entity_poly.pdbx_strand_id
1 'polypeptide(L)'
;MIFRAIMIFIGAGLISQFHWILYLFGILLLYTAVKMFTHQEEEDFNPESSSVIKFTKKILPLSQVYHPEKFVVLEHGKYLFTSTFVTLLVVEFSDILFALDSIPAIFSITTDAFIVYTSNIFAILGLRSLFFMLSGVMELFIFLKKGVSILLAFVGIKLLLPLISPYIFGREIHIPILISLGVILGTLTISILASVPHYLKIKKEN
;
A
#
# COMPACT_ATOMS: atom_id res chain seq x y z
N MET A 1 10.46 7.89 3.36
CA MET A 1 10.30 8.53 4.69
C MET A 1 9.86 9.98 4.60
N ILE A 2 10.63 10.85 3.94
CA ILE A 2 10.30 12.28 3.86
C ILE A 2 8.94 12.49 3.18
N PHE A 3 8.73 11.89 2.00
CA PHE A 3 7.45 11.94 1.30
C PHE A 3 6.30 11.39 2.14
N ARG A 4 6.51 10.24 2.78
CA ARG A 4 5.53 9.65 3.69
C ARG A 4 5.20 10.56 4.88
N ALA A 5 6.18 11.21 5.48
CA ALA A 5 5.96 12.18 6.56
C ALA A 5 5.08 13.33 6.05
N ILE A 6 5.46 13.93 4.91
CA ILE A 6 4.71 15.01 4.27
C ILE A 6 3.26 14.58 3.98
N MET A 7 3.05 13.41 3.40
CA MET A 7 1.70 12.89 3.10
C MET A 7 0.88 12.61 4.36
N ILE A 8 1.48 12.09 5.44
CA ILE A 8 0.78 11.87 6.72
C ILE A 8 0.36 13.20 7.33
N PHE A 9 1.24 14.21 7.35
CA PHE A 9 0.91 15.53 7.90
C PHE A 9 -0.13 16.27 7.05
N ILE A 10 0.01 16.24 5.72
CA ILE A 10 -0.99 16.77 4.80
C ILE A 10 -2.32 16.03 4.98
N GLY A 11 -2.30 14.69 5.01
CA GLY A 11 -3.48 13.86 5.20
C GLY A 11 -4.17 14.12 6.53
N ALA A 12 -3.42 14.22 7.64
CA ALA A 12 -3.95 14.58 8.95
C ALA A 12 -4.61 15.96 8.95
N GLY A 13 -3.93 16.96 8.37
CA GLY A 13 -4.47 18.31 8.25
C GLY A 13 -5.71 18.38 7.37
N LEU A 14 -5.73 17.63 6.27
CA LEU A 14 -6.83 17.57 5.33
C LEU A 14 -8.04 16.86 5.95
N ILE A 15 -7.85 15.75 6.66
CA ILE A 15 -8.93 15.02 7.36
C ILE A 15 -9.51 15.87 8.50
N SER A 16 -8.66 16.57 9.27
CA SER A 16 -9.09 17.44 10.36
C SER A 16 -10.01 18.58 9.87
N GLN A 17 -9.82 19.06 8.63
CA GLN A 17 -10.65 20.11 8.04
C GLN A 17 -11.79 19.56 7.19
N PHE A 18 -11.58 18.42 6.53
CA PHE A 18 -12.49 17.85 5.54
C PHE A 18 -12.81 16.38 5.86
N HIS A 19 -13.72 16.17 6.81
CA HIS A 19 -14.11 14.82 7.25
C HIS A 19 -14.71 13.97 6.12
N TRP A 20 -15.32 14.59 5.10
CA TRP A 20 -15.88 13.90 3.94
C TRP A 20 -14.83 13.13 3.11
N ILE A 21 -13.55 13.50 3.23
CA ILE A 21 -12.46 12.81 2.53
C ILE A 21 -12.30 11.36 2.99
N LEU A 22 -12.67 11.06 4.23
CA LEU A 22 -12.69 9.69 4.75
C LEU A 22 -13.68 8.81 3.98
N TYR A 23 -14.80 9.37 3.52
CA TYR A 23 -15.78 8.65 2.72
C TYR A 23 -15.27 8.40 1.30
N LEU A 24 -14.59 9.38 0.69
CA LEU A 24 -13.92 9.19 -0.58
C LEU A 24 -12.90 8.06 -0.50
N PHE A 25 -12.08 8.05 0.55
CA PHE A 25 -11.14 6.97 0.79
C PHE A 25 -11.85 5.63 1.06
N GLY A 26 -12.96 5.61 1.80
CA GLY A 26 -13.74 4.40 2.03
C GLY A 26 -14.24 3.75 0.73
N ILE A 27 -14.75 4.56 -0.21
CA ILE A 27 -15.16 4.10 -1.54
C ILE A 27 -13.94 3.59 -2.33
N LEU A 28 -12.83 4.33 -2.32
CA LEU A 28 -11.60 3.95 -3.02
C LEU A 28 -11.08 2.61 -2.49
N LEU A 29 -11.06 2.41 -1.17
CA LEU A 29 -10.64 1.15 -0.56
C LEU A 29 -11.54 -0.02 -0.98
N LEU A 30 -12.86 0.17 -1.01
CA LEU A 30 -13.77 -0.87 -1.48
C LEU A 30 -13.54 -1.21 -2.95
N TYR A 31 -13.33 -0.21 -3.79
CA TYR A 31 -12.96 -0.42 -5.19
C TYR A 31 -11.68 -1.25 -5.30
N THR A 32 -10.62 -0.90 -4.55
CA THR A 32 -9.35 -1.64 -4.57
C THR A 32 -9.51 -3.07 -4.03
N ALA A 33 -10.33 -3.28 -3.00
CA ALA A 33 -10.62 -4.59 -2.44
C ALA A 33 -11.28 -5.51 -3.47
N VAL A 34 -12.31 -5.03 -4.16
CA VAL A 34 -13.00 -5.79 -5.21
C VAL A 34 -12.06 -6.06 -6.37
N LYS A 35 -11.27 -5.07 -6.81
CA LYS A 35 -10.29 -5.25 -7.88
C LYS A 35 -9.24 -6.31 -7.55
N MET A 36 -8.66 -6.27 -6.34
CA MET A 36 -7.69 -7.27 -5.87
C MET A 36 -8.30 -8.66 -5.69
N PHE A 37 -9.57 -8.76 -5.31
CA PHE A 37 -10.23 -10.06 -5.13
C PHE A 37 -10.58 -10.71 -6.47
N THR A 38 -10.87 -9.91 -7.49
CA THR A 38 -11.31 -10.36 -8.82
C THR A 38 -10.16 -10.64 -9.80
N HIS A 39 -9.03 -9.92 -9.70
CA HIS A 39 -7.87 -10.20 -10.55
C HIS A 39 -7.02 -11.34 -9.95
N GLN A 40 -7.13 -12.54 -10.53
CA GLN A 40 -6.26 -13.67 -10.23
C GLN A 40 -5.05 -13.67 -11.18
N GLU A 41 -3.87 -13.43 -10.61
CA GLU A 41 -2.50 -13.87 -10.92
C GLU A 41 -2.00 -14.15 -12.37
N GLU A 42 -2.68 -13.75 -13.44
CA GLU A 42 -2.14 -13.87 -14.82
C GLU A 42 -1.66 -12.54 -15.43
N GLU A 43 -0.96 -11.73 -14.66
CA GLU A 43 -0.03 -10.78 -15.28
C GLU A 43 1.32 -10.99 -14.62
N ASP A 44 2.23 -11.65 -15.37
CA ASP A 44 3.67 -11.46 -15.24
C ASP A 44 3.90 -9.98 -14.94
N PHE A 45 4.27 -9.66 -13.69
CA PHE A 45 4.63 -8.31 -13.32
C PHE A 45 5.92 -8.03 -14.08
N ASN A 46 5.77 -7.51 -15.29
CA ASN A 46 6.87 -7.13 -16.15
C ASN A 46 7.16 -5.68 -15.77
N PRO A 47 8.12 -5.40 -14.86
CA PRO A 47 8.34 -4.06 -14.35
C PRO A 47 8.59 -3.04 -15.48
N GLU A 48 9.11 -3.49 -16.63
CA GLU A 48 9.31 -2.68 -17.83
C GLU A 48 8.02 -2.21 -18.53
N SER A 49 6.87 -2.85 -18.27
CA SER A 49 5.59 -2.54 -18.94
C SER A 49 4.71 -1.56 -18.17
N SER A 50 5.05 -1.27 -16.89
CA SER A 50 4.30 -0.36 -16.03
C SER A 50 4.09 0.98 -16.74
N SER A 51 2.83 1.42 -16.82
CA SER A 51 2.44 2.69 -17.43
C SER A 51 3.27 3.87 -16.89
N VAL A 52 3.74 3.77 -15.64
CA VAL A 52 4.66 4.74 -15.03
C VAL A 52 5.99 4.80 -15.78
N ILE A 53 6.61 3.66 -16.11
CA ILE A 53 7.87 3.63 -16.85
C ILE A 53 7.69 4.14 -18.28
N LYS A 54 6.60 3.76 -18.97
CA LYS A 54 6.32 4.25 -20.34
C LYS A 54 6.07 5.76 -20.37
N PHE A 55 5.32 6.28 -19.40
CA PHE A 55 5.04 7.71 -19.27
C PHE A 55 6.33 8.50 -18.94
N THR A 56 7.15 7.98 -18.03
CA THR A 56 8.44 8.57 -17.68
C THR A 56 9.42 8.53 -18.85
N LYS A 57 9.51 7.42 -19.61
CA LYS A 57 10.32 7.30 -20.84
C LYS A 57 9.87 8.25 -21.96
N LYS A 58 8.58 8.61 -22.00
CA LYS A 58 8.01 9.51 -23.01
C LYS A 58 8.25 11.00 -22.70
N ILE A 59 8.34 11.34 -21.42
CA ILE A 59 8.48 12.74 -20.96
C ILE A 59 9.95 13.10 -20.69
N LEU A 60 10.75 12.17 -20.18
CA LEU A 60 12.14 12.42 -19.84
C LEU A 60 13.08 11.99 -20.97
N PRO A 61 14.01 12.85 -21.41
CA PRO A 61 15.08 12.45 -22.31
C PRO A 61 16.08 11.56 -21.54
N LEU A 62 16.14 10.29 -21.91
CA LEU A 62 16.95 9.29 -21.21
C LEU A 62 18.32 9.10 -21.86
N SER A 63 19.35 8.96 -21.04
CA SER A 63 20.65 8.47 -21.50
C SER A 63 20.53 6.98 -21.84
N GLN A 64 21.11 6.57 -22.97
CA GLN A 64 21.17 5.17 -23.40
C GLN A 64 22.28 4.40 -22.68
N VAL A 65 23.18 5.10 -21.97
CA VAL A 65 24.28 4.51 -21.23
C VAL A 65 23.87 4.32 -19.77
N TYR A 66 24.04 3.10 -19.27
CA TYR A 66 23.74 2.80 -17.87
C TYR A 66 24.79 3.46 -16.96
N HIS A 67 24.37 4.50 -16.26
CA HIS A 67 25.17 5.20 -15.27
C HIS A 67 24.63 4.94 -13.86
N PRO A 68 25.21 3.99 -13.10
CA PRO A 68 24.66 3.59 -11.80
C PRO A 68 24.71 4.69 -10.74
N GLU A 69 25.70 5.59 -10.81
CA GLU A 69 26.02 6.54 -9.72
C GLU A 69 25.47 7.96 -9.93
N LYS A 70 25.01 8.29 -11.15
CA LYS A 70 24.57 9.66 -11.49
C LYS A 70 23.09 9.65 -11.82
N PHE A 71 22.35 10.64 -11.33
CA PHE A 71 20.92 10.81 -11.64
C PHE A 71 20.68 11.58 -12.94
N VAL A 72 21.58 12.52 -13.25
CA VAL A 72 21.54 13.34 -14.45
C VAL A 72 22.93 13.35 -15.06
N VAL A 73 22.99 13.18 -16.38
CA VAL A 73 24.23 13.26 -17.15
C VAL A 73 24.08 14.28 -18.26
N LEU A 74 25.15 15.02 -18.55
CA LEU A 74 25.21 15.92 -19.68
C LEU A 74 25.83 15.17 -20.85
N GLU A 75 25.03 14.85 -21.87
CA GLU A 75 25.51 14.23 -23.12
C GLU A 75 25.11 15.12 -24.30
N HIS A 76 26.04 15.34 -25.23
CA HIS A 76 25.80 16.17 -26.43
C HIS A 76 25.20 17.56 -26.14
N GLY A 77 25.56 18.16 -24.99
CA GLY A 77 25.06 19.48 -24.56
C GLY A 77 23.62 19.49 -24.03
N LYS A 78 23.00 18.33 -23.81
CA LYS A 78 21.65 18.19 -23.24
C LYS A 78 21.71 17.44 -21.92
N TYR A 79 20.91 17.89 -20.95
CA TYR A 79 20.69 17.16 -19.70
C TYR A 79 19.82 15.93 -19.99
N LEU A 80 20.39 14.75 -19.78
CA LEU A 80 19.72 13.47 -19.90
C LEU A 80 19.57 12.84 -18.51
N PHE A 81 18.41 12.22 -18.27
CA PHE A 81 18.15 11.47 -17.05
C PHE A 81 18.64 10.04 -17.20
N THR A 82 19.20 9.47 -16.13
CA THR A 82 19.74 8.11 -16.15
C THR A 82 18.70 7.08 -15.74
N SER A 83 18.99 5.80 -15.99
CA SER A 83 18.17 4.68 -15.52
C SER A 83 17.98 4.70 -13.99
N THR A 84 19.03 5.07 -13.23
CA THR A 84 18.96 5.21 -11.76
C THR A 84 17.94 6.26 -11.31
N PHE A 85 17.81 7.38 -12.04
CA PHE A 85 16.78 8.37 -11.76
C PHE A 85 15.37 7.85 -12.05
N VAL A 86 15.18 7.10 -13.13
CA VAL A 86 13.90 6.45 -13.42
C VAL A 86 13.54 5.43 -12.34
N THR A 87 14.49 4.62 -11.88
CA THR A 87 14.29 3.69 -10.77
C THR A 87 13.91 4.42 -9.49
N LEU A 88 14.61 5.50 -9.13
CA LEU A 88 14.26 6.35 -7.98
C LEU A 88 12.82 6.86 -8.08
N LEU A 89 12.45 7.39 -9.25
CA LEU A 89 11.12 7.91 -9.52
C LEU A 89 10.05 6.81 -9.38
N VAL A 90 10.27 5.63 -9.95
CA VAL A 90 9.33 4.49 -9.82
C VAL A 90 9.18 4.07 -8.35
N VAL A 91 10.26 4.01 -7.58
CA VAL A 91 10.21 3.68 -6.15
C VAL A 91 9.44 4.76 -5.37
N GLU A 92 9.65 6.04 -5.69
CA GLU A 92 8.95 7.15 -5.06
C GLU A 92 7.44 7.14 -5.38
N PHE A 93 7.07 6.95 -6.65
CA PHE A 93 5.68 6.78 -7.06
C PHE A 93 5.04 5.55 -6.42
N SER A 94 5.77 4.45 -6.29
CA SER A 94 5.29 3.25 -5.59
C SER A 94 5.05 3.51 -4.10
N ASP A 95 5.87 4.32 -3.42
CA ASP A 95 5.65 4.71 -2.02
C ASP A 95 4.39 5.58 -1.86
N ILE A 96 4.12 6.48 -2.82
CA ILE A 96 2.87 7.27 -2.86
C ILE A 96 1.67 6.34 -3.07
N LEU A 97 1.73 5.42 -4.03
CA LEU A 97 0.66 4.44 -4.25
C LEU A 97 0.40 3.58 -3.01
N PHE A 98 1.45 3.16 -2.31
CA PHE A 98 1.38 2.44 -1.04
C PHE A 98 1.01 3.34 0.16
N ALA A 99 0.90 4.65 -0.02
CA ALA A 99 0.32 5.54 0.97
C ALA A 99 -1.20 5.63 0.81
N LEU A 100 -1.74 5.45 -0.39
CA LEU A 100 -3.18 5.57 -0.66
C LEU A 100 -4.03 4.49 0.01
N ASP A 101 -3.48 3.31 0.26
CA ASP A 101 -4.13 2.22 0.99
C ASP A 101 -3.86 2.30 2.50
N SER A 102 -2.61 2.53 2.88
CA SER A 102 -2.16 2.50 4.27
C SER A 102 -2.59 3.72 5.08
N ILE A 103 -2.65 4.92 4.48
CA ILE A 103 -3.06 6.15 5.19
C ILE A 103 -4.52 6.08 5.62
N PRO A 104 -5.50 5.80 4.72
CA PRO A 104 -6.89 5.71 5.14
C PRO A 104 -7.12 4.59 6.15
N ALA A 105 -6.41 3.47 6.01
CA ALA A 105 -6.50 2.37 6.96
C ALA A 105 -6.07 2.76 8.36
N ILE A 106 -4.95 3.47 8.52
CA ILE A 106 -4.50 3.92 9.83
C ILE A 106 -5.44 4.99 10.40
N PHE A 107 -5.89 5.94 9.58
CA PHE A 107 -6.84 6.96 10.01
C PHE A 107 -8.21 6.40 10.40
N SER A 108 -8.58 5.21 9.89
CA SER A 108 -9.77 4.49 10.37
C SER A 108 -9.63 4.01 11.81
N ILE A 109 -8.40 3.85 12.33
CA ILE A 109 -8.11 3.36 13.69
C ILE A 109 -7.86 4.54 14.63
N THR A 110 -7.03 5.49 14.23
CA THR A 110 -6.68 6.65 15.05
C THR A 110 -6.48 7.88 14.20
N THR A 111 -6.94 9.04 14.69
CA THR A 111 -6.72 10.34 14.07
C THR A 111 -5.49 11.06 14.60
N ASP A 112 -4.80 10.48 15.58
CA ASP A 112 -3.58 11.06 16.15
C ASP A 112 -2.39 10.88 15.20
N ALA A 113 -2.01 11.99 14.54
CA ALA A 113 -0.91 12.03 13.59
C ALA A 113 0.44 11.60 14.20
N PHE A 114 0.67 11.84 15.49
CA PHE A 114 1.88 11.40 16.16
C PHE A 114 1.91 9.87 16.28
N ILE A 115 0.80 9.24 16.65
CA ILE A 115 0.68 7.78 16.69
C ILE A 115 0.82 7.18 15.28
N VAL A 116 0.19 7.79 14.27
CA VAL A 116 0.31 7.36 12.86
C VAL A 116 1.77 7.42 12.39
N TYR A 117 2.43 8.54 12.64
CA TYR A 117 3.81 8.78 12.18
C TYR A 117 4.81 7.85 12.87
N THR A 118 4.75 7.76 14.21
CA THR A 118 5.66 6.92 14.98
C THR A 118 5.48 5.43 14.64
N SER A 119 4.23 4.96 14.54
CA SER A 119 3.92 3.58 14.13
C SER A 119 4.51 3.22 12.77
N ASN A 120 4.39 4.12 11.79
CA ASN A 120 4.92 3.89 10.45
C ASN A 120 6.46 3.83 10.41
N ILE A 121 7.13 4.70 11.19
CA ILE A 121 8.58 4.64 11.37
C ILE A 121 8.98 3.28 11.95
N PHE A 122 8.34 2.84 13.03
CA PHE A 122 8.63 1.54 13.64
C PHE A 122 8.43 0.38 12.67
N ALA A 123 7.35 0.41 11.88
CA ALA A 123 7.06 -0.61 10.88
C ALA A 123 8.19 -0.75 9.84
N ILE A 124 8.74 0.38 9.35
CA ILE A 124 9.80 0.33 8.35
C ILE A 124 11.18 0.06 8.97
N LEU A 125 11.47 0.57 10.17
CA LEU A 125 12.74 0.28 10.84
C LEU A 125 12.91 -1.23 11.09
N GLY A 126 11.83 -1.93 11.45
CA GLY A 126 11.83 -3.39 11.59
C GLY A 126 11.92 -4.15 10.26
N LEU A 127 11.54 -3.52 9.14
CA LEU A 127 11.47 -4.19 7.84
C LEU A 127 12.84 -4.65 7.35
N ARG A 128 13.93 -3.96 7.67
CA ARG A 128 15.27 -4.35 7.17
C ARG A 128 15.68 -5.74 7.64
N SER A 129 15.43 -6.09 8.90
CA SER A 129 15.67 -7.43 9.43
C SER A 129 14.60 -8.43 8.99
N LEU A 130 13.33 -8.00 8.93
CA LEU A 130 12.23 -8.87 8.49
C LEU A 130 12.33 -9.22 7.02
N PHE A 131 12.90 -8.37 6.16
CA PHE A 131 13.00 -8.60 4.72
C PHE A 131 13.76 -9.88 4.41
N PHE A 132 14.89 -10.12 5.10
CA PHE A 132 15.67 -11.34 4.91
C PHE A 132 14.92 -12.60 5.36
N MET A 133 14.18 -12.52 6.47
CA MET A 133 13.30 -13.59 6.91
C MET A 133 12.17 -13.82 5.90
N LEU A 134 11.50 -12.74 5.48
CA LEU A 134 10.33 -12.74 4.63
C LEU A 134 10.67 -13.24 3.22
N SER A 135 11.83 -12.88 2.67
CA SER A 135 12.26 -13.37 1.35
C SER A 135 12.36 -14.89 1.30
N GLY A 136 12.71 -15.55 2.41
CA GLY A 136 12.75 -17.01 2.50
C GLY A 136 11.38 -17.67 2.67
N VAL A 137 10.36 -16.92 3.06
CA VAL A 137 8.98 -17.40 3.26
C VAL A 137 7.98 -16.77 2.29
N MET A 138 8.43 -15.99 1.31
CA MET A 138 7.56 -15.23 0.42
C MET A 138 6.62 -16.13 -0.38
N GLU A 139 7.12 -17.29 -0.80
CA GLU A 139 6.37 -18.34 -1.49
C GLU A 139 5.26 -18.98 -0.62
N LEU A 140 5.32 -18.78 0.71
CA LEU A 140 4.26 -19.23 1.63
C LEU A 140 3.02 -18.34 1.59
N PHE A 141 3.05 -17.13 1.01
CA PHE A 141 1.99 -16.13 1.19
C PHE A 141 0.98 -16.05 0.03
N ILE A 142 0.56 -17.20 -0.50
CA ILE A 142 -0.34 -17.28 -1.66
C ILE A 142 -1.70 -16.62 -1.39
N PHE A 143 -2.28 -16.82 -0.20
CA PHE A 143 -3.57 -16.20 0.14
C PHE A 143 -3.45 -14.82 0.77
N LEU A 144 -2.24 -14.27 0.93
CA LEU A 144 -2.05 -12.97 1.56
C LEU A 144 -2.72 -11.85 0.75
N LYS A 145 -2.67 -11.90 -0.59
CA LYS A 145 -3.40 -10.95 -1.46
C LYS A 145 -4.91 -10.96 -1.18
N LYS A 146 -5.51 -12.15 -1.00
CA LYS A 146 -6.94 -12.29 -0.65
C LYS A 146 -7.23 -11.82 0.78
N GLY A 147 -6.32 -12.07 1.72
CA GLY A 147 -6.42 -11.55 3.09
C GLY A 147 -6.43 -10.02 3.13
N VAL A 148 -5.51 -9.40 2.38
CA VAL A 148 -5.40 -7.94 2.29
C VAL A 148 -6.64 -7.35 1.61
N SER A 149 -7.21 -7.99 0.58
CA SER A 149 -8.44 -7.47 -0.03
C SER A 149 -9.64 -7.51 0.93
N ILE A 150 -9.78 -8.56 1.74
CA ILE A 150 -10.80 -8.62 2.80
C ILE A 150 -10.57 -7.52 3.83
N LEU A 151 -9.32 -7.29 4.23
CA LEU A 151 -8.96 -6.21 5.15
C LEU A 151 -9.32 -4.84 4.58
N LEU A 152 -8.98 -4.56 3.32
CA LEU A 152 -9.32 -3.33 2.62
C LEU A 152 -10.84 -3.12 2.55
N ALA A 153 -11.62 -4.18 2.29
CA ALA A 153 -13.07 -4.11 2.31
C ALA A 153 -13.61 -3.76 3.70
N PHE A 154 -13.09 -4.41 4.75
CA PHE A 154 -13.49 -4.14 6.13
C PHE A 154 -13.21 -2.68 6.53
N VAL A 155 -12.00 -2.19 6.25
CA VAL A 155 -11.60 -0.81 6.52
C VAL A 155 -12.44 0.19 5.71
N GLY A 156 -12.68 -0.09 4.43
CA GLY A 156 -13.51 0.75 3.57
C GLY A 156 -14.94 0.87 4.09
N ILE A 157 -15.55 -0.25 4.51
CA ILE A 157 -16.87 -0.27 5.15
C ILE A 157 -16.85 0.53 6.46
N LYS A 158 -15.82 0.35 7.30
CA LYS A 158 -15.67 1.08 8.56
C LYS A 158 -15.60 2.59 8.34
N LEU A 159 -14.88 3.05 7.32
CA LEU A 159 -14.78 4.47 6.98
C LEU A 159 -16.10 5.06 6.47
N LEU A 160 -16.94 4.25 5.81
CA LEU A 160 -18.27 4.67 5.34
C LEU A 160 -19.37 4.52 6.39
N LEU A 161 -19.13 3.75 7.45
CA LEU A 161 -20.10 3.47 8.50
C LEU A 161 -20.70 4.75 9.13
N PRO A 162 -19.92 5.80 9.44
CA PRO A 162 -20.47 7.05 9.98
C PRO A 162 -21.40 7.78 9.01
N LEU A 163 -21.23 7.60 7.70
CA LEU A 163 -22.14 8.16 6.68
C LEU A 163 -23.45 7.37 6.59
N ILE A 164 -23.37 6.05 6.74
CA ILE A 164 -24.47 5.11 6.46
C ILE A 164 -25.32 4.85 7.71
N SER A 165 -24.71 4.79 8.91
CA SER A 165 -25.42 4.42 10.14
C SER A 165 -26.50 5.41 10.58
N PRO A 166 -26.38 6.74 10.37
CA PRO A 166 -27.46 7.67 10.64
C PRO A 166 -28.68 7.43 9.73
N TYR A 167 -28.45 7.02 8.49
CA TYR A 167 -29.50 6.80 7.48
C TYR A 167 -30.19 5.44 7.64
N ILE A 168 -29.48 4.42 8.15
CA ILE A 168 -29.99 3.05 8.31
C ILE A 168 -30.44 2.73 9.74
N PHE A 169 -29.71 3.19 10.77
CA PHE A 169 -29.92 2.80 12.17
C PHE A 169 -30.36 3.97 13.07
N GLY A 170 -30.33 5.22 12.60
CA GLY A 170 -30.71 6.39 13.39
C GLY A 170 -29.79 6.71 14.59
N ARG A 171 -28.62 6.05 14.67
CA ARG A 171 -27.58 6.29 15.68
C ARG A 171 -26.19 6.12 15.07
N GLU A 172 -25.22 6.88 15.57
CA GLU A 172 -23.81 6.75 15.17
C GLU A 172 -23.19 5.50 15.82
N ILE A 173 -23.04 4.43 15.05
CA ILE A 173 -22.34 3.22 15.51
C ILE A 173 -20.86 3.41 15.22
N HIS A 174 -20.07 3.61 16.26
CA HIS A 174 -18.62 3.61 16.16
C HIS A 174 -18.09 2.20 16.44
N ILE A 175 -17.29 1.65 15.51
CA ILE A 175 -16.60 0.38 15.76
C ILE A 175 -15.45 0.65 16.74
N PRO A 176 -15.44 0.02 17.94
CA PRO A 176 -14.35 0.16 18.88
C PRO A 176 -13.01 -0.24 18.24
N ILE A 177 -11.96 0.52 18.54
CA ILE A 177 -10.59 0.25 18.06
C ILE A 177 -10.15 -1.19 18.32
N LEU A 178 -10.52 -1.75 19.48
CA LEU A 178 -10.14 -3.12 19.85
C LEU A 178 -10.75 -4.18 18.93
N ILE A 179 -12.01 -3.99 18.50
CA ILE A 179 -12.67 -4.89 17.55
C ILE A 179 -12.00 -4.78 16.17
N SER A 180 -11.73 -3.55 15.73
CA SER A 180 -11.03 -3.30 14.47
C SER A 180 -9.65 -3.94 14.44
N LEU A 181 -8.89 -3.82 15.53
CA LEU A 181 -7.57 -4.43 15.67
C LEU A 181 -7.68 -5.96 15.67
N GLY A 182 -8.67 -6.51 16.38
CA GLY A 182 -8.94 -7.95 16.40
C GLY A 182 -9.29 -8.52 15.02
N VAL A 183 -10.11 -7.81 14.24
CA VAL A 183 -10.44 -8.21 12.87
C VAL A 183 -9.21 -8.16 11.97
N ILE A 184 -8.43 -7.08 12.03
CA ILE A 184 -7.20 -6.94 11.22
C ILE A 184 -6.19 -8.06 11.54
N LEU A 185 -5.91 -8.27 12.82
CA LEU A 185 -5.00 -9.34 13.25
C LEU A 185 -5.56 -10.72 12.87
N GLY A 186 -6.85 -10.96 13.10
CA GLY A 186 -7.51 -12.22 12.77
C GLY A 186 -7.45 -12.53 11.28
N THR A 187 -7.81 -11.59 10.42
CA THR A 187 -7.76 -11.77 8.96
C THR A 187 -6.34 -12.04 8.49
N LEU A 188 -5.33 -11.31 8.98
CA LEU A 188 -3.94 -11.55 8.61
C LEU A 188 -3.43 -12.92 9.10
N THR A 189 -3.68 -13.25 10.36
CA THR A 189 -3.29 -14.55 10.93
C THR A 189 -3.95 -15.70 10.20
N ILE A 190 -5.25 -15.64 9.92
CA ILE A 190 -5.97 -16.67 9.16
C ILE A 190 -5.38 -16.78 7.75
N SER A 191 -5.10 -15.66 7.07
CA SER A 191 -4.55 -15.69 5.71
C SER A 191 -3.16 -16.31 5.65
N ILE A 192 -2.33 -16.03 6.65
CA ILE A 192 -0.99 -16.62 6.78
C ILE A 192 -1.12 -18.12 7.07
N LEU A 193 -1.90 -18.49 8.10
CA LEU A 193 -2.09 -19.89 8.50
C LEU A 193 -2.73 -20.74 7.40
N ALA A 194 -3.69 -20.20 6.65
CA ALA A 194 -4.31 -20.90 5.52
C ALA A 194 -3.33 -21.12 4.36
N SER A 195 -2.28 -20.29 4.24
CA SER A 195 -1.30 -20.43 3.17
C SER A 195 -0.22 -21.49 3.47
N VAL A 196 0.06 -21.77 4.75
CA VAL A 196 1.07 -22.78 5.17
C VAL A 196 0.75 -24.21 4.69
N PRO A 197 -0.47 -24.76 4.84
CA PRO A 197 -0.83 -26.10 4.36
C PRO A 197 -0.68 -26.25 2.84
N HIS A 198 -0.98 -25.20 2.09
CA HIS A 198 -0.87 -25.21 0.63
C HIS A 198 0.59 -25.36 0.18
N TYR A 199 1.51 -24.66 0.84
CA TYR A 199 2.94 -24.81 0.57
C TYR A 199 3.47 -26.19 0.98
N LEU A 200 3.08 -26.69 2.17
CA LEU A 200 3.52 -28.01 2.62
C LEU A 200 3.07 -29.13 1.68
N LYS A 201 1.93 -28.95 1.00
CA LYS A 201 1.45 -29.88 -0.02
C LYS A 201 2.33 -29.85 -1.27
N ILE A 202 2.67 -28.66 -1.78
CA ILE A 202 3.54 -28.49 -2.96
C ILE A 202 4.97 -29.01 -2.68
N LYS A 203 5.52 -28.74 -1.49
CA LYS A 203 6.86 -29.23 -1.10
C LYS A 203 6.93 -30.75 -0.90
N LYS A 204 5.80 -31.43 -0.70
CA LYS A 204 5.75 -32.88 -0.54
C LYS A 204 5.63 -33.63 -1.88
N GLU A 205 5.26 -32.92 -2.94
CA GLU A 205 5.18 -33.45 -4.32
C GLU A 205 6.48 -33.24 -5.12
N ASN A 206 7.41 -32.40 -4.64
CA ASN A 206 8.76 -32.20 -5.18
C ASN A 206 9.83 -32.82 -4.28
#